data_AF-A0A1I6WF31-F1
#
_entry.id   AF-A0A1I6WF31-F1
#
_cell.length_a   1.000
_cell.length_b   1.000
_cell.length_c   1.000
_cell.angle_alpha   90.00
_cell.angle_beta   90.00
_cell.angle_gamma   90.00
#
_symmetry.space_group_name_H-M   'P 1'
#
loop_
_entity.id
_entity.type
_entity.pdbx_description
1 polymer ?
#
loop_
_entity_poly.entity_id
_entity_poly.type
_entity_poly.pdbx_seq_one_letter_code
_entity_poly.pdbx_strand_id
1 'polypeptide(L)'
;MKALSVIELAKLYGMTRQAFYKQVNKGNLTKNSDGKIDLAEAIRVFGEPSQRVNQLQTTDTQKLSEVHILEQQVHMLQKQLEFAQEREQFQRDELKAKNGQLQAKDEQIESLQRLLGAPKPQQQTEQLQKLTPETIQPTPMVEPDPIIHEQQLEIKRRGLLGRVIRAVLD
;
A
#
# COMPACT_ATOMS: atom_id res chain seq x y z
N MET A 1 41.12 34.51 23.92
CA MET A 1 39.91 34.14 23.15
C MET A 1 39.92 32.64 22.88
N LYS A 2 38.75 32.00 22.74
CA LYS A 2 38.70 30.55 22.47
C LYS A 2 38.97 30.30 20.98
N ALA A 3 40.10 29.67 20.67
CA ALA A 3 40.47 29.27 19.33
C ALA A 3 40.14 27.78 19.11
N LEU A 4 39.46 27.48 18.00
CA LEU A 4 38.99 26.15 17.64
C LEU A 4 39.55 25.73 16.27
N SER A 5 39.83 24.45 16.11
CA SER A 5 40.17 23.87 14.81
C SER A 5 38.95 23.90 13.87
N VAL A 6 39.21 23.82 12.57
CA VAL A 6 38.16 23.71 11.54
C VAL A 6 37.24 22.51 11.79
N ILE A 7 37.77 21.44 12.36
CA ILE A 7 37.02 20.22 12.67
C ILE A 7 36.04 20.48 13.82
N GLU A 8 36.49 21.18 14.87
CA GLU A 8 35.65 21.52 16.02
C GLU A 8 34.58 22.53 15.64
N LEU A 9 34.91 23.54 14.83
CA LEU A 9 33.93 24.48 14.30
C LEU A 9 32.90 23.80 13.39
N ALA A 10 33.33 22.89 12.53
CA ALA A 10 32.42 22.10 11.69
C ALA A 10 31.41 21.32 12.55
N LYS A 11 31.84 20.72 13.66
CA LYS A 11 30.94 20.05 14.60
C LYS A 11 30.02 21.03 15.32
N LEU A 12 30.55 22.16 15.79
CA LEU A 12 29.82 23.16 16.57
C LEU A 12 28.67 23.80 15.77
N TYR A 13 28.91 24.12 14.50
CA TYR A 13 27.93 24.70 13.59
C TYR A 13 27.13 23.66 12.80
N GLY A 14 27.50 22.38 12.91
CA GLY A 14 26.96 21.29 12.10
C GLY A 14 27.13 21.52 10.59
N MET A 15 28.20 22.19 10.17
CA MET A 15 28.49 22.45 8.76
C MET A 15 29.66 21.59 8.29
N THR A 16 29.82 21.43 6.97
CA THR A 16 30.95 20.68 6.43
C THR A 16 32.26 21.46 6.61
N ARG A 17 33.39 20.77 6.83
CA ARG A 17 34.73 21.40 6.93
C ARG A 17 35.06 22.28 5.72
N GLN A 18 34.54 21.90 4.55
CA GLN A 18 34.72 22.64 3.29
C GLN A 18 34.12 24.04 3.33
N ALA A 19 32.99 24.23 4.03
CA ALA A 19 32.38 25.55 4.20
C ALA A 19 33.34 26.53 4.90
N PHE A 20 34.05 26.04 5.92
CA PHE A 20 35.06 26.83 6.65
C PHE A 20 36.31 27.08 5.79
N TYR A 21 36.85 26.06 5.12
CA TYR A 21 38.00 26.25 4.23
C TYR A 21 37.72 27.26 3.11
N LYS A 22 36.50 27.25 2.56
CA LYS A 22 36.06 28.24 1.56
C LYS A 22 36.12 29.66 2.11
N GLN A 23 35.67 29.89 3.34
CA GLN A 23 35.71 31.23 3.95
C GLN A 23 37.12 31.67 4.33
N VAL A 24 37.99 30.73 4.73
CA VAL A 24 39.42 31.00 4.94
C VAL A 24 40.09 31.41 3.63
N ASN A 25 39.86 30.65 2.55
CA ASN A 25 40.46 30.96 1.24
C ASN A 25 39.94 32.28 0.64
N LYS A 26 38.72 32.68 1.01
CA LYS A 26 38.14 33.99 0.65
C LYS A 26 38.68 35.15 1.50
N GLY A 27 39.45 34.88 2.55
CA GLY A 27 39.93 35.90 3.48
C GLY A 27 38.88 36.38 4.49
N ASN A 28 37.71 35.74 4.54
CA ASN A 28 36.65 36.11 5.48
C ASN A 28 36.90 35.55 6.88
N LEU A 29 37.69 34.49 7.00
CA LEU A 29 38.15 33.92 8.27
C LEU A 29 39.67 33.88 8.30
N THR A 30 40.25 34.36 9.39
CA THR A 30 41.69 34.29 9.61
C THR A 30 42.03 33.10 10.49
N LYS A 31 43.13 32.41 10.15
CA LYS A 31 43.75 31.41 11.00
C LYS A 31 44.90 32.04 11.79
N ASN A 32 44.97 31.71 13.06
CA ASN A 32 46.09 32.07 13.93
C ASN A 32 47.36 31.30 13.52
N SER A 33 48.51 31.65 14.11
CA SER A 33 49.78 30.93 13.92
C SER A 33 49.67 29.42 14.16
N ASP A 34 48.78 29.02 15.07
CA ASP A 34 48.55 27.62 15.45
C ASP A 34 47.58 26.89 14.48
N GLY A 35 47.17 27.55 13.39
CA GLY A 35 46.24 27.02 12.39
C GLY A 35 44.77 26.92 12.84
N LYS A 36 44.46 27.41 14.05
CA LYS A 36 43.10 27.49 14.62
C LYS A 36 42.42 28.81 14.27
N ILE A 37 41.10 28.84 14.35
CA ILE A 37 40.26 30.02 14.08
C ILE A 37 39.60 30.44 15.39
N ASP A 38 39.60 31.73 15.68
CA ASP A 38 38.93 32.27 16.85
C ASP A 38 37.41 32.12 16.73
N LEU A 39 36.75 31.76 17.84
CA LEU A 39 35.31 31.61 17.86
C LEU A 39 34.58 32.92 17.49
N ALA A 40 35.14 34.08 17.85
CA ALA A 40 34.59 35.39 17.48
C ALA A 40 34.56 35.61 15.96
N GLU A 41 35.60 35.17 15.25
CA GLU A 41 35.64 35.22 13.78
C GLU A 41 34.59 34.30 13.16
N ALA A 42 34.43 33.09 13.72
CA ALA A 42 33.38 32.18 13.30
C ALA A 42 31.98 32.77 13.53
N ILE A 43 31.74 33.42 14.68
CA ILE A 43 30.46 34.06 14.99
C ILE A 43 30.22 35.27 14.07
N ARG A 44 31.25 36.07 13.78
CA ARG A 44 31.15 37.20 12.85
C ARG A 44 30.75 36.75 11.44
N VAL A 45 31.24 35.61 10.98
CA VAL A 45 31.01 35.12 9.60
C VAL A 45 29.76 34.24 9.48
N PHE A 46 29.50 33.39 10.46
CA PHE A 46 28.43 32.38 10.41
C PHE A 46 27.30 32.63 11.40
N GLY A 47 27.40 33.63 12.28
CA GLY A 47 26.47 33.88 13.37
C GLY A 47 26.70 32.97 14.58
N GLU A 48 25.83 33.03 15.58
CA GLU A 48 25.89 32.12 16.73
C GLU A 48 25.61 30.66 16.31
N PRO A 49 26.41 29.68 16.75
CA PRO A 49 26.21 28.28 16.39
C PRO A 49 24.90 27.75 16.97
N SER A 50 23.87 27.69 16.12
CA SER A 50 22.56 27.17 16.49
C SER A 50 22.48 25.67 16.16
N GLN A 51 22.25 24.81 17.17
CA GLN A 51 22.10 23.37 16.95
C GLN A 51 20.88 22.98 16.07
N ARG A 52 19.96 23.93 15.80
CA ARG A 52 18.69 23.68 15.11
C ARG A 52 18.73 23.73 13.58
N VAL A 53 19.74 24.35 12.97
CA VAL A 53 19.72 24.58 11.50
C VAL A 53 19.81 23.30 10.67
N ASN A 54 20.54 22.29 11.13
CA ASN A 54 20.62 21.01 10.42
C ASN A 54 19.39 20.14 10.62
N GLN A 55 18.78 20.16 11.82
CA GLN A 55 17.60 19.36 12.10
C GLN A 55 16.42 19.77 11.22
N LEU A 56 16.20 21.09 11.06
CA LEU A 56 15.06 21.62 10.31
C LEU A 56 15.12 21.28 8.82
N GLN A 57 16.30 21.43 8.19
CA GLN A 57 16.48 21.13 6.76
C GLN A 57 16.38 19.62 6.46
N THR A 58 16.89 18.77 7.35
CA THR A 58 16.75 17.32 7.19
C THR A 58 15.31 16.86 7.37
N THR A 59 14.57 17.44 8.31
CA THR A 59 13.16 17.06 8.54
C THR A 59 12.27 17.46 7.39
N ASP A 60 12.49 18.63 6.79
CA ASP A 60 11.62 19.11 5.70
C ASP A 60 11.85 18.30 4.42
N THR A 61 13.10 17.95 4.11
CA THR A 61 13.42 17.09 2.97
C THR A 61 12.87 15.67 3.14
N GLN A 62 12.95 15.10 4.35
CA GLN A 62 12.39 13.78 4.65
C GLN A 62 10.87 13.76 4.53
N LYS A 63 10.19 14.78 5.05
CA LYS A 63 8.72 14.92 4.93
C LYS A 63 8.26 15.03 3.48
N LEU A 64 8.97 15.81 2.65
CA LEU A 64 8.66 15.93 1.22
C LEU A 64 8.81 14.59 0.49
N SER A 65 9.86 13.83 0.83
CA SER A 65 10.07 12.48 0.30
C SER A 65 8.94 11.53 0.71
N GLU A 66 8.51 11.58 1.97
CA GLU A 66 7.41 10.75 2.48
C GLU A 66 6.08 11.07 1.78
N VAL A 67 5.73 12.35 1.66
CA VAL A 67 4.51 12.79 0.96
C VAL A 67 4.51 12.29 -0.49
N HIS A 68 5.63 12.41 -1.20
CA HIS A 68 5.74 11.95 -2.58
C HIS A 68 5.55 10.43 -2.72
N ILE A 69 6.07 9.64 -1.76
CA ILE A 69 5.87 8.19 -1.73
C ILE A 69 4.40 7.87 -1.47
N LEU A 70 3.75 8.57 -0.54
CA LEU A 70 2.34 8.39 -0.25
C LEU A 70 1.46 8.72 -1.46
N GLU A 71 1.73 9.83 -2.16
CA GLU A 71 1.03 10.21 -3.38
C GLU A 71 1.11 9.12 -4.45
N GLN A 72 2.29 8.53 -4.65
CA GLN A 72 2.46 7.41 -5.59
C GLN A 72 1.67 6.17 -5.17
N GLN A 73 1.62 5.85 -3.88
CA GLN A 73 0.81 4.75 -3.37
C GLN A 73 -0.68 4.98 -3.59
N VAL A 74 -1.17 6.20 -3.31
CA VAL A 74 -2.57 6.57 -3.55
C VAL A 74 -2.92 6.45 -5.02
N HIS A 75 -2.05 6.93 -5.92
CA HIS A 75 -2.26 6.82 -7.36
C HIS A 75 -2.32 5.34 -7.81
N MET A 76 -1.44 4.49 -7.29
CA MET A 76 -1.45 3.06 -7.58
C MET A 76 -2.73 2.37 -7.08
N LEU A 77 -3.21 2.74 -5.89
CA LEU A 77 -4.46 2.23 -5.32
C LEU A 77 -5.68 2.68 -6.13
N GLN A 78 -5.72 3.95 -6.54
CA GLN A 78 -6.77 4.47 -7.41
C GLN A 78 -6.82 3.71 -8.74
N LYS A 79 -5.68 3.44 -9.35
CA LYS A 79 -5.60 2.64 -10.58
C LYS A 79 -6.07 1.20 -10.38
N GLN A 80 -5.72 0.56 -9.27
CA GLN A 80 -6.22 -0.78 -8.94
C GLN A 80 -7.74 -0.80 -8.75
N LEU A 81 -8.30 0.24 -8.12
CA LEU A 81 -9.75 0.37 -7.94
C LEU A 81 -10.46 0.54 -9.28
N GLU A 82 -9.93 1.39 -10.17
CA GLU A 82 -10.46 1.59 -11.53
C GLU A 82 -10.50 0.26 -12.31
N PHE A 83 -9.40 -0.49 -12.33
CA PHE A 83 -9.37 -1.80 -12.99
C PHE A 83 -10.30 -2.84 -12.36
N ALA A 84 -10.52 -2.77 -11.04
CA ALA A 84 -11.48 -3.64 -10.36
C ALA A 84 -12.92 -3.30 -10.77
N GLN A 85 -13.26 -2.01 -10.84
CA GLN A 85 -14.57 -1.53 -11.28
C GLN A 85 -14.86 -1.87 -12.74
N GLU A 86 -13.89 -1.70 -13.64
CA GLU A 86 -14.03 -2.10 -15.05
C GLU A 86 -14.31 -3.61 -15.17
N ARG A 87 -13.62 -4.42 -14.38
CA ARG A 87 -13.82 -5.88 -14.36
C ARG A 87 -15.20 -6.27 -13.84
N GLU A 88 -15.67 -5.62 -12.78
CA GLU A 88 -17.02 -5.83 -12.24
C GLU A 88 -18.07 -5.43 -13.28
N GLN A 89 -17.90 -4.27 -13.92
CA GLN A 89 -18.81 -3.79 -14.95
C GLN A 89 -18.88 -4.75 -16.14
N PHE A 90 -17.74 -5.25 -16.62
CA PHE A 90 -17.69 -6.25 -17.67
C PHE A 90 -18.44 -7.53 -17.30
N GLN A 91 -18.23 -8.06 -16.10
CA GLN A 91 -18.95 -9.25 -15.63
C GLN A 91 -20.46 -9.00 -15.52
N ARG A 92 -20.86 -7.83 -15.02
CA ARG A 92 -22.27 -7.44 -14.92
C ARG A 92 -22.93 -7.36 -16.30
N ASP A 93 -22.23 -6.82 -17.29
CA ASP A 93 -22.74 -6.73 -18.66
C ASP A 93 -22.86 -8.11 -19.31
N GLU A 94 -21.90 -9.02 -19.06
CA GLU A 94 -21.99 -10.41 -19.51
C GLU A 94 -23.21 -11.13 -18.89
N LEU A 95 -23.41 -10.98 -17.58
CA LEU A 95 -24.57 -11.54 -16.88
C LEU A 95 -25.89 -10.97 -17.40
N LYS A 96 -25.94 -9.66 -17.67
CA LYS A 96 -27.12 -9.01 -18.24
C LYS A 96 -27.43 -9.57 -19.63
N ALA A 97 -26.42 -9.76 -20.47
CA ALA A 97 -26.59 -10.35 -21.80
C ALA A 97 -27.09 -11.81 -21.72
N LYS A 98 -26.53 -12.62 -20.81
CA LYS A 98 -26.97 -13.99 -20.56
C LYS A 98 -28.41 -14.05 -20.07
N ASN A 99 -28.79 -13.19 -19.13
CA ASN A 99 -30.17 -13.13 -18.64
C ASN A 99 -31.15 -12.73 -19.74
N GLY A 100 -30.79 -11.78 -20.62
CA GLY A 100 -31.61 -11.44 -21.79
C GLY A 100 -31.80 -12.63 -22.75
N GLN A 101 -30.76 -13.43 -22.96
CA GLN A 101 -30.87 -14.66 -23.77
C GLN A 101 -31.77 -15.70 -23.10
N LEU A 102 -31.69 -15.85 -21.78
CA LEU A 102 -32.56 -16.75 -21.02
C LEU A 102 -34.02 -16.31 -21.13
N GLN A 103 -34.30 -15.02 -20.95
CA GLN A 103 -35.66 -14.47 -21.12
C GLN A 103 -36.22 -14.74 -22.51
N ALA A 104 -35.44 -14.50 -23.57
CA ALA A 104 -35.87 -14.81 -24.93
C ALA A 104 -36.15 -16.31 -25.14
N LYS A 105 -35.38 -17.19 -24.51
CA LYS A 105 -35.62 -18.65 -24.54
C LYS A 105 -36.88 -19.03 -23.76
N ASP A 106 -37.11 -18.42 -22.61
CA ASP A 106 -38.30 -18.67 -21.80
C ASP A 106 -39.57 -18.24 -22.56
N GLU A 107 -39.56 -17.07 -23.21
CA GLU A 107 -40.66 -16.62 -24.08
C GLU A 107 -40.93 -17.60 -25.23
N GLN A 108 -39.88 -18.13 -25.88
CA GLN A 108 -40.02 -19.17 -26.90
C GLN A 108 -40.66 -20.44 -26.33
N ILE A 109 -40.21 -20.90 -25.16
CA ILE A 109 -40.77 -22.08 -24.48
C ILE A 109 -42.24 -21.84 -24.13
N GLU A 110 -42.60 -20.68 -23.60
CA GLU A 110 -43.98 -20.32 -23.28
C GLU A 110 -44.89 -20.32 -24.51
N SER A 111 -44.40 -19.75 -25.63
CA SER A 111 -45.16 -19.76 -26.90
C SER A 111 -45.43 -21.18 -27.40
N LEU A 112 -44.42 -22.06 -27.33
CA LEU A 112 -44.53 -23.46 -27.75
C LEU A 112 -45.47 -24.24 -26.83
N GLN A 113 -45.38 -24.06 -25.51
CA GLN A 113 -46.30 -24.69 -24.55
C GLN A 113 -47.75 -24.28 -24.82
N ARG A 114 -48.00 -23.00 -25.13
CA ARG A 114 -49.33 -22.50 -25.49
C ARG A 114 -49.87 -23.16 -26.76
N LEU A 115 -49.04 -23.33 -27.79
CA LEU A 115 -49.40 -24.01 -29.03
C LEU A 115 -49.70 -25.50 -28.81
N LEU A 116 -48.93 -26.15 -27.94
CA LEU A 116 -49.05 -27.58 -27.62
C LEU A 116 -50.15 -27.89 -26.59
N GLY A 117 -50.81 -26.89 -26.02
CA GLY A 117 -51.83 -27.08 -24.98
C GLY A 117 -51.30 -27.75 -23.71
N ALA A 118 -49.98 -27.76 -23.51
CA ALA A 118 -49.33 -28.46 -22.40
C ALA A 118 -49.52 -27.69 -21.08
N PRO A 119 -49.72 -28.39 -19.93
CA PRO A 119 -49.88 -27.73 -18.65
C PRO A 119 -48.55 -27.07 -18.22
N LYS A 120 -48.64 -25.84 -17.67
CA LYS A 120 -47.48 -25.05 -17.23
C LYS A 120 -46.62 -25.85 -16.23
N PRO A 121 -45.29 -25.95 -16.40
CA PRO A 121 -44.41 -26.39 -15.32
C PRO A 121 -44.44 -25.34 -14.20
N GLN A 122 -45.01 -25.71 -13.06
CA GLN A 122 -45.10 -24.87 -11.88
C GLN A 122 -43.70 -24.54 -11.36
N GLN A 123 -43.51 -23.28 -11.00
CA GLN A 123 -42.31 -22.73 -10.38
C GLN A 123 -41.92 -23.55 -9.14
N GLN A 124 -40.90 -24.41 -9.25
CA GLN A 124 -40.34 -25.14 -8.09
C GLN A 124 -39.29 -24.34 -7.31
N THR A 125 -39.12 -23.05 -7.57
CA THR A 125 -38.07 -22.24 -6.92
C THR A 125 -38.48 -21.65 -5.57
N GLU A 126 -39.77 -21.66 -5.19
CA GLU A 126 -40.24 -20.97 -3.97
C GLU A 126 -40.33 -21.85 -2.70
N GLN A 127 -40.13 -23.17 -2.79
CA GLN A 127 -40.35 -24.09 -1.66
C GLN A 127 -39.12 -24.43 -0.80
N LEU A 128 -37.94 -23.83 -1.03
CA LEU A 128 -36.77 -24.08 -0.15
C LEU A 128 -36.60 -23.06 1.00
N GLN A 129 -37.49 -22.08 1.14
CA GLN A 129 -37.33 -20.99 2.12
C GLN A 129 -38.24 -21.06 3.36
N LYS A 130 -38.91 -22.19 3.63
CA LYS A 130 -39.76 -22.32 4.81
C LYS A 130 -39.40 -23.52 5.69
N LEU A 131 -38.29 -23.38 6.42
CA LEU A 131 -38.18 -23.95 7.76
C LEU A 131 -38.17 -22.77 8.74
N THR A 132 -39.25 -22.69 9.50
CA THR A 132 -39.65 -21.61 10.43
C THR A 132 -38.89 -21.69 11.78
N PRO A 133 -39.12 -20.78 12.75
CA PRO A 133 -38.07 -20.04 13.46
C PRO A 133 -37.91 -20.46 14.93
N GLU A 134 -36.75 -20.19 15.56
CA GLU A 134 -36.72 -19.93 17.01
C GLU A 134 -35.62 -18.92 17.38
N THR A 135 -36.10 -17.77 17.87
CA THR A 135 -35.62 -16.97 19.02
C THR A 135 -34.30 -17.38 19.66
N ILE A 136 -33.35 -16.44 19.80
CA ILE A 136 -32.65 -16.09 21.06
C ILE A 136 -32.04 -14.67 20.94
N GLN A 137 -32.21 -13.91 22.02
CA GLN A 137 -31.78 -12.52 22.33
C GLN A 137 -30.25 -12.28 22.32
N PRO A 138 -29.79 -11.00 22.41
CA PRO A 138 -28.39 -10.64 22.16
C PRO A 138 -27.45 -10.70 23.39
N THR A 139 -26.15 -10.79 23.08
CA THR A 139 -24.91 -10.50 23.87
C THR A 139 -24.47 -11.46 25.00
N PRO A 140 -23.18 -11.50 25.42
CA PRO A 140 -21.91 -11.04 24.81
C PRO A 140 -20.73 -12.06 24.88
N MET A 141 -19.72 -11.85 24.03
CA MET A 141 -18.25 -12.02 24.21
C MET A 141 -17.72 -12.99 25.30
N VAL A 142 -16.94 -14.02 24.92
CA VAL A 142 -15.65 -14.47 25.54
C VAL A 142 -14.99 -15.53 24.63
N GLU A 143 -13.73 -15.31 24.27
CA GLU A 143 -12.75 -16.21 23.62
C GLU A 143 -12.25 -17.28 24.61
N PRO A 144 -11.96 -18.55 24.21
CA PRO A 144 -10.58 -18.96 23.92
C PRO A 144 -10.41 -20.07 22.84
N ASP A 145 -9.21 -20.14 22.25
CA ASP A 145 -8.61 -21.12 21.30
C ASP A 145 -8.71 -22.63 21.70
N PRO A 146 -8.04 -23.60 21.02
CA PRO A 146 -8.06 -24.04 19.61
C PRO A 146 -8.18 -25.59 19.49
N ILE A 147 -8.89 -26.19 18.51
CA ILE A 147 -8.71 -27.63 18.21
C ILE A 147 -8.81 -27.91 16.69
N ILE A 148 -7.66 -28.32 16.15
CA ILE A 148 -7.43 -28.90 14.82
C ILE A 148 -8.27 -30.18 14.68
N HIS A 149 -9.03 -30.32 13.59
CA HIS A 149 -9.32 -31.62 12.99
C HIS A 149 -9.11 -31.57 11.47
N GLU A 150 -8.08 -32.29 11.08
CA GLU A 150 -7.58 -32.54 9.74
C GLU A 150 -8.55 -33.47 8.98
N GLN A 151 -9.06 -33.03 7.83
CA GLN A 151 -9.55 -33.95 6.80
C GLN A 151 -8.95 -33.56 5.46
N GLN A 152 -7.88 -34.28 5.13
CA GLN A 152 -7.27 -34.29 3.81
C GLN A 152 -8.26 -34.78 2.75
N LEU A 153 -8.36 -34.02 1.66
CA LEU A 153 -8.68 -34.57 0.34
C LEU A 153 -7.71 -33.96 -0.67
N GLU A 154 -6.61 -34.67 -0.93
CA GLU A 154 -5.67 -34.35 -1.99
C GLU A 154 -6.36 -34.36 -3.37
N ILE A 155 -6.47 -33.20 -4.02
CA ILE A 155 -6.78 -33.13 -5.45
C ILE A 155 -5.46 -33.00 -6.22
N LYS A 156 -4.89 -34.14 -6.60
CA LYS A 156 -3.62 -34.24 -7.33
C LYS A 156 -3.78 -33.83 -8.80
N ARG A 157 -3.79 -32.52 -9.10
CA ARG A 157 -3.71 -32.02 -10.48
C ARG A 157 -2.26 -32.02 -10.96
N ARG A 158 -1.87 -33.10 -11.64
CA ARG A 158 -0.58 -33.24 -12.35
C ARG A 158 -0.56 -32.36 -13.60
N GLY A 159 -0.28 -31.07 -13.44
CA GLY A 159 0.07 -30.16 -14.54
C GLY A 159 1.53 -30.33 -14.96
N LEU A 160 1.85 -29.99 -16.22
CA LEU A 160 3.19 -30.05 -16.81
C LEU A 160 4.27 -29.31 -15.99
N LEU A 161 3.88 -28.31 -15.21
CA LEU A 161 4.76 -27.57 -14.31
C LEU A 161 5.30 -28.41 -13.14
N GLY A 162 4.57 -29.44 -12.71
CA GLY A 162 4.98 -30.31 -11.61
C GLY A 162 6.14 -31.25 -11.95
N ARG A 163 6.42 -31.48 -13.25
CA ARG A 163 7.59 -32.28 -13.68
C ARG A 163 8.89 -31.49 -13.64
N VAL A 164 8.83 -30.18 -13.87
CA VAL A 164 10.03 -29.32 -13.91
C VAL A 164 10.64 -29.15 -12.52
N ILE A 165 9.83 -29.03 -11.47
CA ILE A 165 10.33 -28.87 -10.09
C ILE A 165 11.06 -30.13 -9.59
N ARG A 166 10.71 -31.33 -10.08
CA ARG A 166 11.36 -32.58 -9.67
C ARG A 166 12.72 -32.82 -10.36
N ALA A 167 12.96 -32.22 -11.53
CA ALA A 167 14.21 -32.41 -12.28
C ALA A 167 15.34 -31.45 -11.86
N VAL A 168 15.07 -30.50 -10.96
CA VAL A 168 16.06 -29.52 -10.46
C VAL A 168 16.55 -29.87 -9.04
N LEU A 169 15.93 -30.87 -8.40
CA LEU A 169 16.19 -31.25 -7.01
C LEU A 169 16.71 -32.70 -6.84
N ASP A 170 17.08 -33.36 -7.94
CA ASP A 170 17.91 -34.58 -7.94
C ASP A 170 19.26 -34.29 -8.62
#